data_AF-A0A972I9L9-F1
#
_entry.id   AF-A0A972I9L9-F1
#
_cell.length_a   1.000
_cell.length_b   1.000
_cell.length_c   1.000
_cell.angle_alpha   90.00
_cell.angle_beta   90.00
_cell.angle_gamma   90.00
#
_symmetry.space_group_name_H-M   'P 1'
#
loop_
_entity.id
_entity.type
_entity.pdbx_description
1 polymer ?
#
loop_
_entity_poly.entity_id
_entity_poly.type
_entity_poly.pdbx_seq_one_letter_code
_entity_poly.pdbx_strand_id
1 'polypeptide(L)'
;MDLALHLLRHGFVRERQLAEALAIRQSEKVPFRLIAVELGYLTPKQVCEVLIYRSQRPMRFGEAARALGYLDEAAVETILAEQRARLPKLGDILVRMGAIDPRTLAVELGRPDTPTE
;
A
#
# COMPACT_ATOMS: atom_id res chain seq x y z
N MET A 1 7.24 11.65 11.89
CA MET A 1 7.42 10.39 12.65
C MET A 1 6.53 9.31 12.05
N ASP A 2 6.94 8.04 12.09
CA ASP A 2 6.10 6.91 11.65
C ASP A 2 5.00 6.66 12.70
N LEU A 3 3.72 6.81 12.31
CA LEU A 3 2.55 6.59 13.17
C LEU A 3 2.61 5.21 13.87
N ALA A 4 3.10 4.19 13.16
CA ALA A 4 3.25 2.85 13.71
C ALA A 4 4.16 2.83 14.95
N LEU A 5 5.30 3.51 14.85
CA LEU A 5 6.29 3.58 15.93
C LEU A 5 5.77 4.40 17.11
N HIS A 6 5.05 5.49 16.83
CA HIS A 6 4.41 6.31 17.86
C HIS A 6 3.42 5.49 18.69
N LEU A 7 2.46 4.83 18.04
CA LEU A 7 1.42 4.06 18.72
C LEU A 7 2.01 2.89 19.53
N LEU A 8 3.08 2.27 19.03
CA LEU A 8 3.77 1.19 19.74
C LEU A 8 4.50 1.71 20.98
N ARG A 9 5.26 2.81 20.85
CA ARG A 9 6.04 3.40 21.96
C ARG A 9 5.18 3.89 23.11
N HIS A 10 4.01 4.44 22.80
CA HIS A 10 3.06 4.92 23.81
C HIS A 10 2.13 3.82 24.35
N GLY A 11 2.29 2.57 23.89
CA GLY A 11 1.53 1.43 24.39
C GLY A 11 0.07 1.39 23.94
N PHE A 12 -0.32 2.21 22.96
CA PHE A 12 -1.68 2.20 22.40
C PHE A 12 -1.97 0.93 21.62
N VAL A 13 -0.94 0.34 20.99
CA VAL A 13 -1.03 -0.93 20.27
C VAL A 13 0.14 -1.83 20.65
N ARG A 14 -0.09 -3.14 20.67
CA ARG A 14 0.96 -4.13 20.89
C ARG A 14 1.64 -4.49 19.57
N GLU A 15 2.90 -4.94 19.64
CA GLU A 15 3.68 -5.36 18.47
C GLU A 15 2.94 -6.38 17.60
N ARG A 16 2.31 -7.39 18.23
CA ARG A 16 1.48 -8.38 17.52
C ARG A 16 0.33 -7.74 16.75
N GLN A 17 -0.39 -6.79 17.35
CA GLN A 17 -1.53 -6.12 16.71
C GLN A 17 -1.05 -5.24 15.55
N LEU A 18 0.11 -4.59 15.72
CA LEU A 18 0.73 -3.81 14.65
C LEU A 18 1.17 -4.69 13.48
N ALA A 19 1.82 -5.82 13.76
CA ALA A 19 2.24 -6.79 12.74
C ALA A 19 1.03 -7.35 11.97
N GLU A 20 -0.05 -7.69 12.67
CA GLU A 20 -1.30 -8.16 12.06
C GLU A 20 -1.96 -7.06 11.21
N ALA A 21 -2.01 -5.82 11.69
CA ALA A 21 -2.53 -4.68 10.91
C ALA A 21 -1.71 -4.43 9.64
N LEU A 22 -0.38 -4.54 9.70
CA LEU A 22 0.50 -4.43 8.54
C LEU A 22 0.26 -5.58 7.54
N ALA A 23 0.05 -6.80 8.03
CA ALA A 23 -0.27 -7.94 7.18
C ALA A 23 -1.62 -7.74 6.46
N ILE A 24 -2.65 -7.29 7.18
CA ILE A 24 -3.96 -6.95 6.60
C ILE A 24 -3.80 -5.85 5.55
N ARG A 25 -3.10 -4.77 5.87
CA ARG A 25 -2.83 -3.66 4.93
C ARG A 25 -2.17 -4.16 3.65
N GLN A 26 -1.22 -5.08 3.78
CA GLN A 26 -0.53 -5.66 2.65
C GLN A 26 -1.42 -6.60 1.83
N SER A 27 -2.32 -7.35 2.47
CA SER A 27 -3.29 -8.22 1.78
C SER A 27 -4.38 -7.45 1.04
N GLU A 28 -4.78 -6.29 1.56
CA GLU A 28 -5.79 -5.41 0.93
C GLU A 28 -5.20 -4.51 -0.15
N LYS A 29 -3.88 -4.52 -0.33
CA LYS A 29 -3.20 -3.76 -1.38
C LYS A 29 -3.67 -4.24 -2.76
N VAL A 30 -4.39 -3.38 -3.46
CA VAL A 30 -4.87 -3.64 -4.82
C VAL A 30 -3.68 -3.93 -5.75
N PRO A 31 -3.70 -5.04 -6.53
CA PRO A 31 -2.59 -5.36 -7.43
C PRO A 31 -2.36 -4.29 -8.51
N PHE A 32 -1.10 -3.98 -8.79
CA PHE A 32 -0.70 -2.99 -9.81
C PHE A 32 -1.38 -3.26 -11.16
N ARG A 33 -1.39 -4.52 -11.59
CA ARG A 33 -1.96 -4.97 -12.85
C ARG A 33 -3.47 -4.73 -12.97
N LEU A 34 -4.20 -4.74 -11.86
CA LEU A 34 -5.64 -4.49 -11.85
C LEU A 34 -5.90 -3.00 -12.07
N ILE A 35 -5.19 -2.14 -11.33
CA ILE A 35 -5.26 -0.68 -11.50
C ILE A 35 -4.85 -0.28 -12.92
N ALA A 36 -3.83 -0.91 -13.49
CA ALA A 36 -3.40 -0.66 -14.86
C ALA A 36 -4.51 -0.94 -15.89
N VAL A 37 -5.35 -1.95 -15.65
CA VAL A 37 -6.50 -2.26 -16.51
C VAL A 37 -7.66 -1.28 -16.27
N GLU A 38 -7.97 -0.98 -15.02
CA GLU A 38 -9.02 -0.03 -14.65
C GLU A 38 -8.77 1.38 -15.21
N LEU A 39 -7.50 1.83 -15.19
CA LEU A 39 -7.08 3.11 -15.75
C LEU A 39 -6.94 3.08 -17.28
N GLY A 40 -7.14 1.93 -17.93
CA GLY A 40 -7.07 1.78 -19.39
C GLY A 40 -5.65 1.72 -19.97
N TYR A 41 -4.60 1.66 -19.14
CA TYR A 41 -3.22 1.53 -19.60
C TYR A 41 -2.90 0.15 -20.16
N LEU A 42 -3.55 -0.89 -19.65
CA LEU A 42 -3.38 -2.27 -20.12
C LEU A 42 -4.73 -2.93 -20.39
N THR A 43 -4.77 -3.83 -21.35
CA THR A 43 -5.87 -4.77 -21.54
C THR A 43 -5.63 -6.05 -20.73
N PRO A 44 -6.67 -6.84 -20.40
CA PRO A 44 -6.49 -8.15 -19.76
C PRO A 44 -5.56 -9.08 -20.53
N LYS A 45 -5.59 -9.00 -21.88
CA LYS A 45 -4.68 -9.75 -22.75
C LYS A 45 -3.22 -9.34 -22.52
N GLN A 46 -2.93 -8.04 -22.53
CA GLN A 46 -1.57 -7.52 -22.26
C GLN A 46 -1.09 -7.88 -20.86
N VAL A 47 -1.97 -7.91 -19.86
CA VAL A 47 -1.61 -8.39 -18.51
C VAL A 47 -1.12 -9.84 -18.55
N CYS A 48 -1.81 -10.72 -19.28
CA CYS A 48 -1.36 -12.11 -19.45
C CYS A 48 0.00 -12.19 -20.16
N GLU A 49 0.20 -11.41 -21.24
CA GLU A 49 1.47 -11.36 -21.97
C GLU A 49 2.63 -10.91 -21.08
N VAL A 50 2.43 -9.90 -20.23
CA VAL A 50 3.41 -9.44 -19.23
C VAL A 50 3.72 -10.53 -18.20
N LEU A 51 2.71 -11.26 -17.71
CA LEU A 51 2.92 -12.35 -16.75
C LEU A 51 3.71 -13.51 -17.37
N ILE A 52 3.45 -13.86 -18.62
CA ILE A 52 4.19 -14.88 -19.37
C ILE A 52 5.63 -14.43 -19.60
N TYR A 53 5.84 -13.16 -19.97
CA TYR A 53 7.19 -12.63 -20.15
C TYR A 53 8.01 -12.68 -18.85
N ARG A 54 7.38 -12.34 -17.72
CA ARG A 54 8.00 -12.38 -16.38
C ARG A 54 8.25 -13.81 -15.88
N SER A 55 7.48 -14.81 -16.31
CA SER A 55 7.74 -16.20 -15.87
C SER A 55 9.06 -16.74 -16.41
N GLN A 56 9.53 -16.20 -17.53
CA GLN A 56 10.82 -16.54 -18.14
C GLN A 56 11.98 -15.73 -17.56
N ARG A 57 11.70 -14.56 -16.96
CA ARG A 57 12.69 -13.62 -16.42
C ARG A 57 12.15 -12.95 -15.15
N PRO A 58 12.71 -13.24 -13.95
CA PRO A 58 12.23 -12.65 -12.71
C PRO A 58 12.51 -11.15 -12.70
N MET A 59 11.48 -10.34 -12.90
CA MET A 59 11.52 -8.87 -12.87
C MET A 59 10.21 -8.29 -12.35
N ARG A 60 10.14 -6.98 -12.09
CA ARG A 60 8.88 -6.37 -11.62
C ARG A 60 7.87 -6.30 -12.77
N PHE A 61 6.57 -6.29 -12.43
CA PHE A 61 5.51 -6.27 -13.44
C PHE A 61 5.58 -5.01 -14.33
N GLY A 62 5.80 -3.83 -13.73
CA GLY A 62 5.94 -2.58 -14.49
C GLY A 62 7.16 -2.57 -15.41
N GLU A 63 8.29 -3.16 -14.97
CA GLU A 63 9.49 -3.32 -15.79
C GLU A 63 9.21 -4.24 -17.00
N ALA A 64 8.55 -5.38 -16.78
CA ALA A 64 8.15 -6.29 -17.86
C ALA A 64 7.20 -5.62 -18.85
N ALA A 65 6.21 -4.85 -18.37
CA ALA A 65 5.27 -4.13 -19.23
C ALA A 65 5.96 -3.02 -20.04
N ARG A 66 6.98 -2.35 -19.48
CA ARG A 66 7.84 -1.42 -20.22
C ARG A 66 8.69 -2.13 -21.27
N ALA A 67 9.29 -3.27 -20.92
CA ALA A 67 10.11 -4.07 -21.84
C ALA A 67 9.32 -4.59 -23.05
N LEU A 68 8.02 -4.84 -22.87
CA LEU A 68 7.09 -5.21 -23.94
C LEU A 68 6.52 -4.00 -24.71
N GLY A 69 6.84 -2.77 -24.31
CA GLY A 69 6.36 -1.54 -24.94
C GLY A 69 4.90 -1.19 -24.62
N TYR A 70 4.29 -1.80 -23.61
CA TYR A 70 2.90 -1.51 -23.22
C TYR A 70 2.77 -0.33 -22.27
N LEU A 71 3.81 -0.05 -21.47
CA LEU A 71 3.85 1.09 -20.55
C LEU A 71 5.11 1.90 -20.78
N ASP A 72 5.03 3.20 -20.52
CA ASP A 72 6.18 4.07 -20.30
C ASP A 72 6.39 4.33 -18.79
N GLU A 73 7.37 5.17 -18.47
CA GLU A 73 7.70 5.50 -17.08
C GLU A 73 6.61 6.33 -16.40
N ALA A 74 5.98 7.24 -17.13
CA ALA A 74 4.91 8.09 -16.62
C ALA A 74 3.66 7.28 -16.25
N ALA A 75 3.29 6.32 -17.09
CA ALA A 75 2.18 5.40 -16.83
C ALA A 75 2.47 4.54 -15.60
N VAL A 76 3.69 4.00 -15.46
CA VAL A 76 4.09 3.24 -14.27
C VAL A 76 3.97 4.08 -13.00
N GLU A 77 4.48 5.31 -13.01
CA GLU A 77 4.41 6.18 -11.84
C GLU A 77 2.96 6.57 -11.49
N THR A 78 2.14 6.82 -12.50
CA THR A 78 0.70 7.10 -12.32
C THR A 78 -0.01 5.91 -11.66
N ILE A 79 0.22 4.69 -12.14
CA ILE A 79 -0.39 3.49 -11.57
C ILE A 79 0.13 3.25 -10.13
N LEU A 80 1.40 3.51 -9.85
CA LEU A 80 1.97 3.42 -8.50
C LEU A 80 1.40 4.47 -7.55
N ALA A 81 1.20 5.71 -8.01
CA ALA A 81 0.53 6.77 -7.26
C ALA A 81 -0.90 6.34 -6.88
N GLU A 82 -1.66 5.84 -7.84
CA GLU A 82 -3.02 5.34 -7.60
C GLU A 82 -3.04 4.16 -6.63
N GLN A 83 -2.09 3.22 -6.76
CA GLN A 83 -1.96 2.10 -5.82
C GLN A 83 -1.66 2.56 -4.40
N ARG A 84 -0.82 3.59 -4.23
CA ARG A 84 -0.51 4.18 -2.92
C ARG A 84 -1.72 4.90 -2.33
N ALA A 85 -2.47 5.63 -3.16
CA ALA A 85 -3.66 6.35 -2.74
C ALA A 85 -4.78 5.41 -2.25
N ARG A 86 -4.92 4.23 -2.87
CA ARG A 86 -5.90 3.20 -2.49
C ARG A 86 -5.47 2.30 -1.33
N LEU A 87 -4.20 2.39 -0.90
CA LEU A 87 -3.72 1.57 0.19
C LEU A 87 -4.42 1.99 1.49
N PRO A 88 -5.07 1.08 2.22
CA PRO A 88 -5.75 1.42 3.45
C PRO A 88 -4.78 2.09 4.44
N LYS A 89 -5.27 3.07 5.19
CA LYS A 89 -4.47 3.70 6.24
C LYS A 89 -4.31 2.70 7.38
N LEU A 90 -3.10 2.65 7.94
CA LEU A 90 -2.78 1.73 9.03
C LEU A 90 -3.68 1.98 10.25
N GLY A 91 -3.95 3.24 10.57
CA GLY A 91 -4.84 3.62 11.67
C GLY A 91 -6.27 3.09 11.51
N ASP A 92 -6.83 3.17 10.30
CA ASP A 92 -8.18 2.65 10.02
C ASP A 92 -8.26 1.14 10.24
N ILE A 93 -7.21 0.41 9.85
CA ILE A 93 -7.10 -1.04 10.09
C ILE A 93 -7.03 -1.32 11.59
N LEU A 94 -6.20 -0.59 12.34
CA LEU A 94 -6.06 -0.77 13.79
C LEU A 94 -7.37 -0.52 14.53
N VAL A 95 -8.15 0.49 14.12
CA VAL A 95 -9.50 0.75 14.66
C VAL A 95 -10.45 -0.39 14.32
N ARG A 96 -10.48 -0.85 13.06
CA ARG A 96 -11.35 -1.95 12.61
C ARG A 96 -11.06 -3.27 13.35
N MET A 97 -9.80 -3.50 13.70
CA MET A 97 -9.38 -4.65 14.51
C MET A 97 -9.72 -4.50 16.01
N GLY A 98 -10.19 -3.34 16.45
CA GLY A 98 -10.37 -3.02 17.87
C GLY A 98 -9.05 -2.88 18.64
N ALA A 99 -7.92 -2.70 17.94
CA ALA A 99 -6.61 -2.55 18.57
C ALA A 99 -6.42 -1.17 19.21
N ILE A 100 -7.11 -0.15 18.69
CA ILE A 100 -7.12 1.22 19.22
C ILE A 100 -8.51 1.84 19.08
N ASP A 101 -8.91 2.66 20.05
CA ASP A 101 -10.15 3.43 19.97
C ASP A 101 -10.00 4.57 18.92
N PRO A 102 -11.01 4.80 18.07
CA PRO A 102 -10.94 5.83 17.03
C PRO A 102 -10.76 7.25 17.57
N ARG A 103 -11.26 7.56 18.78
CA ARG A 103 -11.05 8.87 19.42
C ARG A 103 -9.60 9.01 19.85
N THR A 104 -9.03 7.96 20.46
CA THR A 104 -7.61 7.94 20.82
C THR A 104 -6.73 8.13 19.58
N LEU A 105 -7.02 7.42 18.49
CA LEU A 105 -6.30 7.61 17.23
C LEU A 105 -6.43 9.04 16.69
N ALA A 106 -7.63 9.64 16.73
CA ALA A 106 -7.87 11.00 16.25
C ALA A 106 -7.10 12.04 17.08
N VAL A 107 -7.01 11.87 18.40
CA VAL A 107 -6.22 12.74 19.29
C VAL A 107 -4.74 12.68 18.94
N GLU A 108 -4.20 11.48 18.75
CA GLU A 108 -2.78 11.30 18.42
C GLU A 108 -2.44 11.75 16.99
N LEU A 109 -3.38 11.68 16.04
CA LEU A 109 -3.21 12.25 14.70
C LEU A 109 -3.31 13.79 14.67
N GLY A 110 -4.05 14.37 15.63
CA GLY A 110 -4.28 15.82 15.74
C GLY A 110 -3.32 16.56 16.67
N ARG A 111 -2.51 15.84 17.46
CA ARG A 111 -1.41 16.42 18.21
C ARG A 111 -0.24 16.70 17.26
N PRO A 112 0.13 17.97 16.98
CA PRO A 112 1.45 18.24 16.44
C PRO A 112 2.46 17.83 17.51
N ASP A 113 3.33 16.88 17.19
CA ASP A 113 4.43 16.43 18.03
C ASP A 113 5.15 17.64 18.68
N THR A 114 4.90 17.92 19.96
CA THR A 114 5.86 18.69 20.76
C THR A 114 6.91 17.69 21.24
N PRO A 115 8.19 17.88 20.90
CA PRO A 115 9.24 17.06 21.49
C PRO A 115 9.28 17.39 22.98
N THR A 116 8.88 16.44 23.82
CA THR A 116 9.23 16.51 25.23
C THR A 116 10.72 16.28 25.34
N GLU A 117 11.38 17.28 25.92
CA GLU A 117 12.81 17.45 26.18
C GLU A 117 13.49 16.24 26.83
#